data_AF-A0A0C9RTU5-F1
#
_entry.id   AF-A0A0C9RTU5-F1
#
_cell.length_a   1.000
_cell.length_b   1.000
_cell.length_c   1.000
_cell.angle_alpha   90.00
_cell.angle_beta   90.00
_cell.angle_gamma   90.00
#
_symmetry.space_group_name_H-M   'P 1'
#
loop_
_entity.id
_entity.type
_entity.pdbx_description
1 polymer ?
#
loop_
_entity_poly.entity_id
_entity_poly.type
_entity_poly.pdbx_seq_one_letter_code
_entity_poly.pdbx_strand_id
1 'polypeptide(L)'
;MANGYSSGPRLSVRDSFDDEELTDIDDEVFIRDGKRGGILKINDESGVKRPLMAPRRKQKLGHPQTPLSFKAFLIPLCYGLMALIVLLGLMLLCILTINIFPVPFGILKNVFSGGVTLEVTITKASRENELLPCTSLATSVLWMRTMPKLTSEAPLRSLDVNTDGIDDIILGFSTGLDALDAPEFLCNLYFEGQIPCLGGVMALDGKSGETLWTHWTNHAIFSIDCTSDLTKDQMKDCIITGRGGILQAIDGRDGKTLWELPAQQYSIAE
;
A
#
# COMPACT_ATOMS: atom_id res chain seq x y z
N MET A 1 10.59 -22.74 -54.33
CA MET A 1 9.74 -21.62 -53.84
C MET A 1 10.66 -20.73 -53.01
N ALA A 2 11.32 -19.74 -53.63
CA ALA A 2 10.82 -18.40 -53.98
C ALA A 2 10.68 -17.46 -52.76
N ASN A 3 11.76 -16.71 -52.54
CA ASN A 3 11.91 -15.30 -52.14
C ASN A 3 11.17 -14.70 -50.92
N GLY A 4 11.96 -13.94 -50.13
CA GLY A 4 11.49 -12.67 -49.57
C GLY A 4 12.18 -12.20 -48.29
N TYR A 5 13.40 -11.65 -48.38
CA TYR A 5 14.01 -10.80 -47.33
C TYR A 5 13.33 -9.42 -47.27
N SER A 6 13.26 -8.77 -46.10
CA SER A 6 14.20 -7.70 -45.73
C SER A 6 13.81 -6.95 -44.45
N SER A 7 14.83 -6.65 -43.66
CA SER A 7 14.91 -5.66 -42.59
C SER A 7 15.19 -4.26 -43.14
N GLY A 8 14.68 -3.20 -42.50
CA GLY A 8 15.03 -1.80 -42.81
C GLY A 8 14.42 -0.76 -41.85
N PRO A 9 14.90 0.51 -41.84
CA PRO A 9 15.46 1.14 -40.62
C PRO A 9 14.90 2.54 -40.22
N ARG A 10 15.47 3.06 -39.11
CA ARG A 10 15.61 4.43 -38.54
C ARG A 10 15.02 5.68 -39.26
N LEU A 11 14.51 6.57 -38.38
CA LEU A 11 14.56 8.06 -38.32
C LEU A 11 14.31 8.92 -39.57
N SER A 12 13.40 9.88 -39.42
CA SER A 12 13.53 11.21 -40.03
C SER A 12 12.86 12.29 -39.17
N VAL A 13 13.69 13.23 -38.69
CA VAL A 13 13.31 14.60 -38.30
C VAL A 13 12.88 15.35 -39.56
N ARG A 14 11.86 16.21 -39.47
CA ARG A 14 11.67 17.29 -40.43
C ARG A 14 11.06 18.52 -39.75
N ASP A 15 11.76 19.62 -39.96
CA ASP A 15 11.53 20.98 -39.50
C ASP A 15 10.41 21.71 -40.27
N SER A 16 9.76 22.65 -39.55
CA SER A 16 9.53 24.07 -39.89
C SER A 16 8.33 24.61 -40.71
N PHE A 17 7.82 25.76 -40.18
CA PHE A 17 7.29 27.01 -40.81
C PHE A 17 5.96 26.90 -41.60
N ASP A 18 4.96 27.79 -41.63
CA ASP A 18 4.71 29.23 -41.36
C ASP A 18 3.15 29.41 -41.26
N ASP A 19 2.58 30.25 -40.37
CA ASP A 19 2.05 31.64 -40.53
C ASP A 19 0.54 31.80 -40.85
N GLU A 20 0.00 32.96 -40.43
CA GLU A 20 -1.29 33.64 -40.74
C GLU A 20 -2.55 33.15 -39.97
N GLU A 21 -3.11 33.87 -38.98
CA GLU A 21 -3.75 35.21 -38.90
C GLU A 21 -5.16 35.30 -39.56
N LEU A 22 -6.09 35.92 -38.81
CA LEU A 22 -7.40 36.51 -39.16
C LEU A 22 -8.66 35.62 -39.16
N THR A 23 -9.63 35.92 -38.26
CA THR A 23 -10.71 36.89 -38.56
C THR A 23 -11.74 36.98 -37.42
N ASP A 24 -12.10 38.23 -37.10
CA ASP A 24 -13.24 38.68 -36.30
C ASP A 24 -14.59 38.28 -36.93
N ILE A 25 -15.56 37.88 -36.09
CA ILE A 25 -16.99 38.07 -36.35
C ILE A 25 -17.67 38.51 -35.04
N ASP A 26 -18.15 39.75 -35.08
CA ASP A 26 -19.09 40.40 -34.18
C ASP A 26 -20.50 39.78 -34.24
N ASP A 27 -21.21 39.83 -33.11
CA ASP A 27 -22.45 40.61 -32.93
C ASP A 27 -23.29 40.04 -31.77
N GLU A 28 -23.72 40.91 -30.85
CA GLU A 28 -25.14 41.10 -30.50
C GLU A 28 -25.31 42.28 -29.50
N VAL A 29 -25.67 43.42 -30.09
CA VAL A 29 -26.82 44.30 -29.77
C VAL A 29 -26.87 45.11 -28.45
N PHE A 30 -26.73 46.43 -28.69
CA PHE A 30 -27.03 47.65 -27.91
C PHE A 30 -28.41 47.68 -27.19
N ILE A 31 -28.59 48.45 -26.10
CA ILE A 31 -29.00 49.89 -26.07
C ILE A 31 -28.42 50.56 -24.79
N ARG A 32 -27.48 51.52 -24.86
CA ARG A 32 -27.51 52.96 -25.24
C ARG A 32 -27.61 53.92 -24.02
N ASP A 33 -26.63 54.82 -23.98
CA ASP A 33 -26.26 55.80 -22.96
C ASP A 33 -27.26 56.91 -22.62
N GLY A 34 -27.05 57.54 -21.44
CA GLY A 34 -26.53 58.90 -21.46
C GLY A 34 -27.43 60.08 -21.03
N LYS A 35 -27.27 60.47 -19.76
CA LYS A 35 -26.79 61.80 -19.31
C LYS A 35 -27.56 63.10 -19.68
N ARG A 36 -27.87 63.85 -18.60
CA ARG A 36 -28.06 65.32 -18.41
C ARG A 36 -29.46 65.96 -18.62
N GLY A 37 -29.95 66.55 -17.52
CA GLY A 37 -30.52 67.91 -17.50
C GLY A 37 -32.05 68.02 -17.37
N GLY A 38 -32.53 68.72 -16.32
CA GLY A 38 -33.85 69.36 -16.34
C GLY A 38 -34.78 69.08 -15.16
N ILE A 39 -34.73 69.98 -14.16
CA ILE A 39 -35.84 70.65 -13.45
C ILE A 39 -37.27 70.06 -13.62
N LEU A 40 -37.88 69.64 -12.49
CA LEU A 40 -39.29 69.88 -12.09
C LEU A 40 -39.47 69.41 -10.63
N LYS A 41 -39.49 70.29 -9.61
CA LYS A 41 -40.64 70.97 -8.95
C LYS A 41 -41.73 70.05 -8.36
N ILE A 42 -42.21 70.49 -7.16
CA ILE A 42 -43.39 70.12 -6.34
C ILE A 42 -42.96 69.41 -5.02
N ASN A 43 -43.29 69.80 -3.79
CA ASN A 43 -43.98 70.91 -3.11
C ASN A 43 -43.54 70.83 -1.61
N ASP A 44 -43.05 71.91 -0.97
CA ASP A 44 -43.75 72.82 -0.03
C ASP A 44 -44.34 72.18 1.26
N GLU A 45 -43.73 72.50 2.42
CA GLU A 45 -44.40 73.25 3.51
C GLU A 45 -43.40 73.80 4.58
N SER A 46 -43.47 75.12 4.80
CA SER A 46 -43.41 75.88 6.09
C SER A 46 -42.71 75.25 7.32
N GLY A 47 -41.83 75.89 8.10
CA GLY A 47 -41.43 77.27 8.26
C GLY A 47 -40.83 77.52 9.67
N VAL A 48 -40.14 78.66 9.80
CA VAL A 48 -39.91 79.49 11.00
C VAL A 48 -38.67 79.28 11.91
N LYS A 49 -37.94 80.41 12.07
CA LYS A 49 -37.15 80.95 13.22
C LYS A 49 -35.60 80.92 13.12
N ARG A 50 -35.04 82.12 12.85
CA ARG A 50 -33.66 82.52 13.22
C ARG A 50 -33.54 82.61 14.76
N PRO A 51 -32.34 82.66 15.37
CA PRO A 51 -31.47 83.86 15.37
C PRO A 51 -30.03 83.53 14.90
N LEU A 52 -29.32 84.41 14.19
CA LEU A 52 -28.60 85.61 14.66
C LEU A 52 -27.49 85.29 15.68
N MET A 53 -26.24 85.34 15.18
CA MET A 53 -25.00 85.70 15.91
C MET A 53 -24.09 84.54 16.36
N ALA A 54 -22.85 84.53 15.84
CA ALA A 54 -21.68 84.02 16.54
C ALA A 54 -20.68 85.19 16.69
N PRO A 55 -20.22 85.54 17.91
CA PRO A 55 -19.40 86.72 18.16
C PRO A 55 -17.91 86.51 17.84
N ARG A 56 -17.24 87.63 17.55
CA ARG A 56 -15.81 87.78 17.18
C ARG A 56 -14.84 87.70 18.39
N ARG A 57 -13.61 87.27 18.05
CA ARG A 57 -12.28 87.54 18.66
C ARG A 57 -11.93 86.73 19.93
N LYS A 58 -10.70 86.21 20.11
CA LYS A 58 -9.38 86.86 19.94
C LYS A 58 -8.27 85.88 19.51
N GLN A 59 -7.26 86.45 18.85
CA GLN A 59 -6.01 85.82 18.41
C GLN A 59 -5.15 85.31 19.57
N LYS A 60 -4.52 84.15 19.39
CA LYS A 60 -3.12 83.93 19.82
C LYS A 60 -2.32 83.29 18.69
N LEU A 61 -1.20 83.96 18.46
CA LEU A 61 -0.05 83.69 17.60
C LEU A 61 0.38 82.22 17.58
N GLY A 62 0.55 81.66 16.37
CA GLY A 62 1.18 80.36 16.17
C GLY A 62 1.42 80.06 14.69
N HIS A 63 2.68 80.07 14.27
CA HIS A 63 3.17 79.46 13.03
C HIS A 63 4.62 79.02 13.28
N PRO A 64 5.19 77.99 12.63
CA PRO A 64 4.57 76.89 11.87
C PRO A 64 5.21 75.48 12.08
N GLN A 65 4.67 74.52 11.32
CA GLN A 65 5.28 73.28 10.82
C GLN A 65 5.27 72.05 11.75
N THR A 66 4.57 71.00 11.30
CA THR A 66 5.12 69.63 11.15
C THR A 66 4.17 68.81 10.25
N PRO A 67 4.69 67.82 9.50
CA PRO A 67 4.05 67.29 8.29
C PRO A 67 2.87 66.38 8.63
N LEU A 68 1.90 66.28 7.72
CA LEU A 68 0.87 65.25 7.78
C LEU A 68 1.57 63.89 7.81
N SER A 69 1.56 63.25 8.97
CA SER A 69 2.43 62.12 9.27
C SER A 69 2.00 60.87 8.49
N PHE A 70 2.78 60.50 7.48
CA PHE A 70 2.71 59.21 6.77
C PHE A 70 2.80 57.98 7.71
N LYS A 71 3.10 58.19 9.00
CA LYS A 71 3.16 57.15 10.03
C LYS A 71 1.80 56.64 10.49
N ALA A 72 0.70 57.36 10.24
CA ALA A 72 -0.62 56.92 10.71
C ALA A 72 -1.24 55.78 9.87
N PHE A 73 -0.89 55.68 8.58
CA PHE A 73 -1.38 54.62 7.69
C PHE A 73 -0.39 53.46 7.50
N LEU A 74 0.92 53.69 7.68
CA LEU A 74 1.93 52.63 7.58
C LEU A 74 1.81 51.57 8.68
N ILE A 75 1.45 52.00 9.89
CA ILE A 75 1.36 51.11 11.06
C ILE A 75 0.29 50.02 10.87
N PRO A 76 -0.98 50.32 10.54
CA PRO A 76 -1.99 49.28 10.30
C PRO A 76 -1.70 48.42 9.06
N LEU A 77 -1.05 48.97 8.02
CA LEU A 77 -0.63 48.21 6.83
C LEU A 77 0.48 47.20 7.17
N CYS A 78 1.47 47.60 7.96
CA CYS A 78 2.54 46.71 8.41
C CYS A 78 1.99 45.60 9.31
N TYR A 79 1.04 45.89 10.21
CA TYR A 79 0.39 44.83 10.99
C TYR A 79 -0.44 43.88 10.12
N GLY A 80 -1.10 44.37 9.06
CA GLY A 80 -1.80 43.53 8.09
C GLY A 80 -0.86 42.59 7.32
N LEU A 81 0.29 43.09 6.87
CA LEU A 81 1.31 42.27 6.20
C LEU A 81 1.94 41.24 7.13
N MET A 82 2.22 41.61 8.39
CA MET A 82 2.74 40.67 9.38
C MET A 82 1.70 39.58 9.72
N ALA A 83 0.42 39.93 9.82
CA ALA A 83 -0.64 38.95 10.02
C ALA A 83 -0.75 37.98 8.83
N LEU A 84 -0.61 38.48 7.59
CA LEU A 84 -0.65 37.66 6.39
C LEU A 84 0.55 36.71 6.30
N ILE A 85 1.75 37.15 6.67
CA ILE A 85 2.95 36.30 6.72
C ILE A 85 2.79 35.19 7.77
N VAL A 86 2.26 35.52 8.95
CA VAL A 86 1.97 34.51 9.99
C VAL A 86 0.94 33.50 9.50
N LEU A 87 -0.12 33.95 8.82
CA LEU A 87 -1.17 33.08 8.30
C LEU A 87 -0.63 32.15 7.20
N LEU A 88 0.20 32.66 6.29
CA LEU A 88 0.88 31.84 5.28
C LEU A 88 1.85 30.84 5.91
N GLY A 89 2.59 31.24 6.95
CA GLY A 89 3.46 30.33 7.71
C GLY A 89 2.69 29.20 8.39
N LEU A 90 1.53 29.50 8.98
CA LEU A 90 0.65 28.49 9.57
C LEU A 90 0.07 27.54 8.53
N MET A 91 -0.33 28.05 7.35
CA MET A 91 -0.81 27.21 6.25
C MET A 91 0.28 26.27 5.73
N LEU A 92 1.52 26.75 5.58
CA LEU A 92 2.65 25.91 5.17
C LEU A 92 2.97 24.85 6.23
N LEU A 93 2.91 25.21 7.51
CA LEU A 93 3.11 24.27 8.61
C LEU A 93 2.04 23.17 8.61
N CYS A 94 0.76 23.52 8.38
CA CYS A 94 -0.32 22.55 8.23
C CYS A 94 -0.13 21.61 7.03
N ILE A 95 0.36 22.13 5.89
CA ILE A 95 0.64 21.29 4.72
C ILE A 95 1.79 20.33 5.02
N LEU A 96 2.85 20.80 5.71
CA LEU A 96 3.97 19.97 6.14
C LEU A 96 3.55 18.88 7.12
N THR A 97 2.67 19.18 8.09
CA THR A 97 2.19 18.17 9.04
C THR A 97 1.31 17.11 8.37
N ILE A 98 0.46 17.49 7.40
CA ILE A 98 -0.36 16.55 6.62
C ILE A 98 0.53 15.65 5.74
N ASN A 99 1.62 16.19 5.19
CA ASN A 99 2.51 15.44 4.32
C ASN A 99 3.49 14.52 5.10
N ILE A 100 3.98 14.98 6.27
CA ILE A 100 4.88 14.20 7.14
C ILE A 100 4.11 13.10 7.90
N PHE A 101 2.87 13.37 8.30
CA PHE A 101 2.00 12.39 8.94
C PHE A 101 0.77 12.19 8.06
N PRO A 102 0.75 11.19 7.16
CA PRO A 102 -0.47 10.77 6.50
C PRO A 102 -1.38 10.11 7.54
N VAL A 103 -2.02 10.92 8.39
CA VAL A 103 -2.99 10.44 9.36
C VAL A 103 -4.17 9.92 8.56
N PRO A 104 -4.51 8.62 8.66
CA PRO A 104 -5.67 8.11 7.97
C PRO A 104 -6.89 8.85 8.53
N PHE A 105 -7.60 9.58 7.67
CA PHE A 105 -8.80 10.36 8.00
C PHE A 105 -9.93 9.54 8.69
N GLY A 106 -9.74 8.23 8.91
CA GLY A 106 -10.62 7.37 9.70
C GLY A 106 -10.67 7.70 11.19
N ILE A 107 -9.60 8.25 11.79
CA ILE A 107 -9.58 8.51 13.26
C ILE A 107 -10.47 9.71 13.62
N LEU A 108 -10.52 10.74 12.78
CA LEU A 108 -11.35 11.94 13.01
C LEU A 108 -12.85 11.65 12.90
N LYS A 109 -13.25 10.63 12.12
CA LYS A 109 -14.65 10.23 12.00
C LYS A 109 -15.20 9.64 13.31
N ASN A 110 -14.33 9.02 14.12
CA ASN A 110 -14.69 8.47 15.44
C ASN A 110 -14.75 9.53 16.55
N VAL A 111 -14.20 10.73 16.32
CA VAL A 111 -14.29 11.84 17.29
C VAL A 111 -15.58 12.65 17.10
N PHE A 112 -16.09 12.75 15.87
CA PHE A 112 -17.37 13.41 15.57
C PHE A 112 -18.60 12.50 15.71
N SER A 113 -18.41 11.17 15.72
CA SER A 113 -19.46 10.22 16.06
C SER A 113 -19.23 9.75 17.49
N GLY A 114 -19.96 10.35 18.43
CA GLY A 114 -19.88 10.15 19.88
C GLY A 114 -19.29 8.81 20.33
N GLY A 115 -18.17 8.90 21.05
CA GLY A 115 -17.50 7.75 21.62
C GLY A 115 -18.43 6.94 22.53
N VAL A 116 -18.43 5.63 22.32
CA VAL A 116 -18.76 4.66 23.35
C VAL A 116 -17.62 3.64 23.34
N THR A 117 -16.73 3.76 24.32
CA THR A 117 -15.82 2.70 24.72
C THR A 117 -16.65 1.57 25.31
N LEU A 118 -17.05 0.60 24.49
CA LEU A 118 -17.57 -0.67 24.96
C LEU A 118 -16.42 -1.67 24.96
N GLU A 119 -16.02 -2.09 26.16
CA GLU A 119 -15.32 -3.35 26.37
C GLU A 119 -16.20 -4.45 25.77
N VAL A 120 -15.89 -4.86 24.53
CA VAL A 120 -16.56 -5.99 23.90
C VAL A 120 -15.93 -7.26 24.46
N THR A 121 -16.52 -7.76 25.53
CA THR A 121 -16.51 -9.20 25.80
C THR A 121 -17.12 -9.88 24.57
N ILE A 122 -16.28 -10.51 23.75
CA ILE A 122 -16.70 -11.21 22.53
C ILE A 122 -17.57 -12.39 22.95
N THR A 123 -18.88 -12.17 23.04
CA THR A 123 -19.86 -13.23 22.96
C THR A 123 -20.01 -13.57 21.49
N LYS A 124 -19.49 -14.76 21.13
CA LYS A 124 -19.73 -15.41 19.85
C LYS A 124 -21.24 -15.49 19.60
N ALA A 125 -21.76 -14.66 18.71
CA ALA A 125 -23.08 -14.86 18.13
C ALA A 125 -23.15 -14.24 16.73
N SER A 126 -23.08 -15.13 15.72
CA SER A 126 -23.79 -15.02 14.44
C SER A 126 -23.64 -13.69 13.67
N ARG A 127 -22.59 -13.60 12.85
CA ARG A 127 -22.65 -12.86 11.58
C ARG A 127 -22.07 -13.72 10.47
N GLU A 128 -22.82 -14.74 10.07
CA GLU A 128 -22.35 -15.73 9.08
C GLU A 128 -22.42 -15.25 7.62
N ASN A 129 -22.92 -14.04 7.30
CA ASN A 129 -23.15 -13.67 5.88
C ASN A 129 -22.77 -12.22 5.49
N GLU A 130 -21.85 -11.56 6.20
CA GLU A 130 -21.28 -10.31 5.69
C GLU A 130 -20.00 -10.63 4.92
N LEU A 131 -20.13 -10.76 3.59
CA LEU A 131 -18.99 -10.95 2.69
C LEU A 131 -18.05 -9.75 2.81
N LEU A 132 -16.99 -9.92 3.61
CA LEU A 132 -15.92 -8.93 3.73
C LEU A 132 -15.19 -8.84 2.38
N PRO A 133 -15.11 -7.65 1.76
CA PRO A 133 -14.34 -7.50 0.53
C PRO A 133 -12.86 -7.76 0.82
N CYS A 134 -12.15 -8.38 -0.13
CA CYS A 134 -10.72 -8.73 0.03
C CYS A 134 -9.82 -7.52 0.36
N THR A 135 -10.31 -6.30 0.09
CA THR A 135 -9.65 -5.02 0.40
C THR A 135 -9.69 -4.61 1.88
N SER A 136 -10.44 -5.33 2.71
CA SER A 136 -10.59 -5.03 4.15
C SER A 136 -9.89 -6.05 5.06
N LEU A 137 -9.13 -6.98 4.49
CA LEU A 137 -8.32 -7.92 5.26
C LEU A 137 -7.05 -7.24 5.79
N ALA A 138 -6.97 -7.10 7.12
CA ALA A 138 -5.74 -6.75 7.80
C ALA A 138 -4.93 -8.04 8.02
N THR A 139 -3.79 -8.17 7.35
CA THR A 139 -2.89 -9.32 7.50
C THR A 139 -1.82 -9.01 8.53
N SER A 140 -1.64 -9.90 9.50
CA SER A 140 -0.49 -9.88 10.42
C SER A 140 0.40 -11.08 10.16
N VAL A 141 1.72 -10.89 10.19
CA VAL A 141 2.66 -12.00 10.17
C VAL A 141 2.58 -12.72 11.52
N LEU A 142 2.18 -13.99 11.53
CA LEU A 142 2.13 -14.81 12.74
C LEU A 142 3.53 -15.28 13.13
N TRP A 143 4.27 -15.81 12.17
CA TRP A 143 5.64 -16.29 12.34
C TRP A 143 6.42 -16.17 11.04
N MET A 144 7.74 -16.22 11.15
CA MET A 144 8.66 -16.23 10.01
C MET A 144 9.83 -17.15 10.34
N ARG A 145 10.19 -18.03 9.40
CA ARG A 145 11.30 -18.96 9.56
C ARG A 145 12.16 -19.02 8.31
N THR A 146 13.48 -18.98 8.51
CA THR A 146 14.47 -19.00 7.42
C THR A 146 15.27 -20.29 7.49
N MET A 147 15.39 -21.00 6.37
CA MET A 147 16.14 -22.25 6.25
C MET A 147 17.19 -22.13 5.13
N PRO A 148 18.35 -21.51 5.39
CA PRO A 148 19.29 -21.14 4.34
C PRO A 148 20.01 -22.33 3.69
N LYS A 149 19.97 -23.50 4.32
CA LYS A 149 20.58 -24.74 3.81
C LYS A 149 19.65 -25.51 2.85
N LEU A 150 18.40 -25.08 2.73
CA LEU A 150 17.37 -25.78 1.99
C LEU A 150 16.90 -24.94 0.80
N THR A 151 16.65 -25.60 -0.32
CA THR A 151 15.96 -25.05 -1.48
C THR A 151 14.67 -25.83 -1.70
N SER A 152 13.64 -25.20 -2.27
CA SER A 152 12.37 -25.87 -2.56
C SER A 152 11.96 -25.61 -4.00
N GLU A 153 11.67 -26.69 -4.72
CA GLU A 153 11.06 -26.67 -6.05
C GLU A 153 9.69 -27.35 -6.06
N ALA A 154 9.31 -27.96 -4.92
CA ALA A 154 8.05 -28.66 -4.75
C ALA A 154 6.90 -27.70 -4.40
N PRO A 155 5.65 -28.04 -4.77
CA PRO A 155 4.49 -27.29 -4.31
C PRO A 155 4.32 -27.42 -2.79
N LEU A 156 3.91 -26.32 -2.15
CA LEU A 156 3.45 -26.35 -0.76
C LEU A 156 2.12 -27.11 -0.66
N ARG A 157 1.95 -27.89 0.42
CA ARG A 157 0.67 -28.48 0.80
C ARG A 157 0.25 -28.03 2.18
N SER A 158 -1.06 -28.07 2.43
CA SER A 158 -1.64 -27.83 3.74
C SER A 158 -2.27 -29.13 4.26
N LEU A 159 -2.01 -29.47 5.50
CA LEU A 159 -2.53 -30.65 6.18
C LEU A 159 -2.46 -30.43 7.69
N ASP A 160 -3.56 -30.52 8.42
CA ASP A 160 -3.54 -30.57 9.89
C ASP A 160 -2.95 -31.93 10.35
N VAL A 161 -1.65 -31.95 10.65
CA VAL A 161 -0.88 -33.14 11.01
C VAL A 161 -1.01 -33.46 12.49
N ASN A 162 -1.08 -32.42 13.34
CA ASN A 162 -1.13 -32.58 14.78
C ASN A 162 -2.55 -32.63 15.37
N THR A 163 -3.58 -32.47 14.52
CA THR A 163 -5.02 -32.46 14.84
C THR A 163 -5.44 -31.33 15.79
N ASP A 164 -4.77 -30.18 15.72
CA ASP A 164 -5.10 -29.00 16.52
C ASP A 164 -6.16 -28.08 15.88
N GLY A 165 -6.61 -28.42 14.67
CA GLY A 165 -7.61 -27.69 13.91
C GLY A 165 -7.04 -26.55 13.06
N ILE A 166 -5.71 -26.40 13.00
CA ILE A 166 -5.00 -25.48 12.11
C ILE A 166 -4.22 -26.32 11.09
N ASP A 167 -4.38 -26.01 9.81
CA ASP A 167 -3.61 -26.67 8.76
C ASP A 167 -2.11 -26.34 8.90
N ASP A 168 -1.28 -27.38 8.95
CA ASP A 168 0.18 -27.29 8.92
C ASP A 168 0.71 -27.17 7.49
N ILE A 169 1.96 -26.75 7.35
CA ILE A 169 2.61 -26.55 6.04
C ILE A 169 3.53 -27.74 5.75
N ILE A 170 3.27 -28.43 4.65
CA ILE A 170 4.15 -29.49 4.14
C ILE A 170 5.00 -28.91 3.00
N LEU A 171 6.32 -29.05 3.15
CA LEU A 171 7.33 -28.50 2.25
C LEU A 171 8.27 -29.60 1.75
N GLY A 172 8.39 -29.75 0.43
CA GLY A 172 9.45 -30.54 -0.19
C GLY A 172 10.70 -29.70 -0.39
N PHE A 173 11.87 -30.27 -0.12
CA PHE A 173 13.13 -29.56 -0.20
C PHE A 173 14.26 -30.40 -0.81
N SER A 174 15.29 -29.69 -1.25
CA SER A 174 16.62 -30.18 -1.62
C SER A 174 17.67 -29.46 -0.77
N THR A 175 18.82 -30.11 -0.58
CA THR A 175 19.99 -29.48 0.04
C THR A 175 21.02 -29.06 -1.01
N GLY A 176 20.80 -29.37 -2.28
CA GLY A 176 21.74 -29.15 -3.39
C GLY A 176 22.94 -30.10 -3.39
N LEU A 177 23.09 -30.92 -2.35
CA LEU A 177 24.13 -31.93 -2.25
C LEU A 177 23.90 -33.09 -3.22
N ASP A 178 22.65 -33.33 -3.63
CA ASP A 178 22.26 -34.32 -4.63
C ASP A 178 22.84 -34.04 -6.02
N ALA A 179 23.09 -32.77 -6.36
CA ALA A 179 23.65 -32.36 -7.64
C ALA A 179 25.18 -32.52 -7.72
N LEU A 180 25.83 -32.71 -6.58
CA LEU A 180 27.29 -32.74 -6.47
C LEU A 180 27.85 -34.13 -6.16
N ASP A 181 27.00 -35.16 -6.14
CA ASP A 181 27.33 -36.51 -5.63
C ASP A 181 28.07 -36.42 -4.29
N ALA A 182 27.51 -35.60 -3.40
CA ALA A 182 28.13 -35.22 -2.16
C ALA A 182 28.42 -36.45 -1.27
N PRO A 183 29.65 -36.57 -0.74
CA PRO A 183 29.97 -37.64 0.21
C PRO A 183 29.18 -37.48 1.51
N GLU A 184 28.83 -38.62 2.12
CA GLU A 184 27.99 -38.73 3.31
C GLU A 184 28.49 -37.92 4.53
N PHE A 185 29.81 -37.68 4.63
CA PHE A 185 30.34 -36.86 5.72
C PHE A 185 29.79 -35.42 5.73
N LEU A 186 29.33 -34.90 4.58
CA LEU A 186 28.68 -33.59 4.50
C LEU A 186 27.35 -33.58 5.24
N CYS A 187 26.65 -34.73 5.32
CA CYS A 187 25.46 -34.89 6.14
C CYS A 187 25.79 -34.73 7.63
N ASN A 188 26.89 -35.32 8.10
CA ASN A 188 27.36 -35.12 9.47
C ASN A 188 27.69 -33.65 9.77
N LEU A 189 28.30 -32.95 8.81
CA LEU A 189 28.73 -31.57 8.99
C LEU A 189 27.57 -30.56 8.96
N TYR A 190 26.59 -30.74 8.06
CA TYR A 190 25.55 -29.75 7.82
C TYR A 190 24.18 -30.11 8.39
N PHE A 191 23.92 -31.41 8.60
CA PHE A 191 22.60 -31.95 8.94
C PHE A 191 22.66 -32.94 10.11
N GLU A 192 23.57 -32.72 11.06
CA GLU A 192 23.61 -33.46 12.34
C GLU A 192 23.68 -34.99 12.20
N GLY A 193 24.23 -35.46 11.08
CA GLY A 193 24.38 -36.88 10.78
C GLY A 193 23.12 -37.61 10.35
N GLN A 194 22.10 -36.85 9.92
CA GLN A 194 20.95 -37.43 9.23
C GLN A 194 21.40 -38.04 7.90
N ILE A 195 21.15 -39.32 7.70
CA ILE A 195 21.49 -40.03 6.47
C ILE A 195 20.24 -40.76 5.98
N PRO A 196 19.78 -40.52 4.73
CA PRO A 196 20.33 -39.54 3.78
C PRO A 196 20.08 -38.08 4.17
N CYS A 197 20.74 -37.12 3.50
CA CYS A 197 20.54 -35.68 3.72
C CYS A 197 20.40 -34.85 2.43
N LEU A 198 20.10 -35.49 1.31
CA LEU A 198 20.22 -34.87 -0.02
C LEU A 198 18.95 -34.11 -0.43
N GLY A 199 17.81 -34.50 0.12
CA GLY A 199 16.55 -33.78 0.05
C GLY A 199 15.58 -34.31 1.11
N GLY A 200 14.33 -33.91 1.01
CA GLY A 200 13.31 -34.44 1.91
C GLY A 200 12.00 -33.69 1.89
N VAL A 201 11.16 -34.02 2.86
CA VAL A 201 9.87 -33.40 3.13
C VAL A 201 9.83 -33.00 4.59
N MET A 202 9.26 -31.84 4.90
CA MET A 202 9.12 -31.34 6.26
C MET A 202 7.70 -30.86 6.50
N ALA A 203 7.17 -31.16 7.69
CA ALA A 203 5.96 -30.54 8.20
C ALA A 203 6.31 -29.42 9.19
N LEU A 204 5.69 -28.26 9.01
CA LEU A 204 5.81 -27.09 9.87
C LEU A 204 4.47 -26.76 10.49
N ASP A 205 4.43 -26.58 11.81
CA ASP A 205 3.24 -26.17 12.53
C ASP A 205 2.67 -24.87 11.94
N GLY A 206 1.40 -24.90 11.53
CA GLY A 206 0.70 -23.75 10.96
C GLY A 206 0.62 -22.57 11.94
N LYS A 207 0.60 -22.86 13.25
CA LYS A 207 0.47 -21.86 14.32
C LYS A 207 1.79 -21.20 14.70
N SER A 208 2.87 -21.98 14.83
CA SER A 208 4.16 -21.51 15.35
C SER A 208 5.28 -21.46 14.32
N GLY A 209 5.20 -22.24 13.24
CA GLY A 209 6.29 -22.46 12.28
C GLY A 209 7.37 -23.42 12.77
N GLU A 210 7.19 -24.09 13.92
CA GLU A 210 8.08 -25.14 14.41
C GLU A 210 8.03 -26.39 13.54
N THR A 211 9.11 -27.18 13.51
CA THR A 211 9.12 -28.43 12.73
C THR A 211 8.43 -29.52 13.51
N LEU A 212 7.37 -30.10 12.95
CA LEU A 212 6.68 -31.26 13.52
C LEU A 212 7.45 -32.55 13.21
N TRP A 213 7.83 -32.73 11.95
CA TRP A 213 8.65 -33.86 11.50
C TRP A 213 9.45 -33.52 10.25
N THR A 214 10.48 -34.31 9.96
CA THR A 214 11.28 -34.24 8.74
C THR A 214 11.57 -35.64 8.22
N HIS A 215 11.20 -35.89 6.97
CA HIS A 215 11.50 -37.11 6.24
C HIS A 215 12.65 -36.83 5.26
N TRP A 216 13.76 -37.54 5.41
CA TRP A 216 14.94 -37.33 4.55
C TRP A 216 14.98 -38.32 3.39
N THR A 217 15.44 -37.85 2.23
CA THR A 217 15.53 -38.64 1.01
C THR A 217 16.90 -38.55 0.34
N ASN A 218 17.20 -39.55 -0.50
CA ASN A 218 18.46 -39.66 -1.23
C ASN A 218 18.62 -38.61 -2.34
N HIS A 219 17.56 -37.91 -2.72
CA HIS A 219 17.64 -36.83 -3.70
C HIS A 219 16.56 -35.78 -3.43
N ALA A 220 16.64 -34.67 -4.16
CA ALA A 220 15.67 -33.58 -4.15
C ALA A 220 14.23 -34.05 -4.40
N ILE A 221 13.28 -33.47 -3.67
CA ILE A 221 11.84 -33.65 -3.88
C ILE A 221 11.28 -32.53 -4.76
N PHE A 222 10.51 -32.91 -5.78
CA PHE A 222 9.94 -31.98 -6.76
C PHE A 222 8.41 -31.96 -6.75
N SER A 223 7.76 -32.98 -6.22
CA SER A 223 6.31 -33.00 -6.09
C SER A 223 5.87 -33.76 -4.87
N ILE A 224 4.77 -33.29 -4.28
CA ILE A 224 4.13 -33.83 -3.08
C ILE A 224 2.62 -33.82 -3.32
N ASP A 225 1.96 -34.90 -2.97
CA ASP A 225 0.50 -35.03 -2.95
C ASP A 225 0.03 -35.67 -1.64
N CYS A 226 -0.67 -34.92 -0.81
CA CYS A 226 -1.15 -35.34 0.52
C CYS A 226 -2.69 -35.45 0.57
N THR A 227 -3.30 -36.05 -0.47
CA THR A 227 -4.76 -36.06 -0.63
C THR A 227 -5.46 -37.30 -0.10
N SER A 228 -4.75 -38.42 0.06
CA SER A 228 -5.34 -39.74 0.31
C SER A 228 -4.87 -40.32 1.63
N ASP A 229 -5.79 -40.89 2.40
CA ASP A 229 -5.49 -41.71 3.57
C ASP A 229 -5.18 -43.15 3.10
N LEU A 230 -3.91 -43.52 3.11
CA LEU A 230 -3.40 -44.82 2.66
C LEU A 230 -3.41 -45.84 3.81
N THR A 231 -3.23 -45.39 5.06
CA THR A 231 -3.18 -46.25 6.26
C THR A 231 -4.56 -46.55 6.84
N LYS A 232 -5.58 -45.76 6.48
CA LYS A 232 -6.97 -45.78 7.01
C LYS A 232 -7.05 -45.37 8.48
N ASP A 233 -6.16 -44.51 8.94
CA ASP A 233 -6.15 -44.00 10.33
C ASP A 233 -6.90 -42.66 10.49
N GLN A 234 -7.56 -42.18 9.43
CA GLN A 234 -8.23 -40.88 9.32
C GLN A 234 -7.28 -39.68 9.18
N MET A 235 -5.97 -39.91 9.00
CA MET A 235 -5.00 -38.90 8.59
C MET A 235 -4.67 -39.07 7.12
N LYS A 236 -4.47 -37.97 6.39
CA LYS A 236 -4.03 -38.06 4.99
C LYS A 236 -2.53 -38.35 4.95
N ASP A 237 -2.14 -39.28 4.10
CA ASP A 237 -0.75 -39.60 3.83
C ASP A 237 -0.26 -38.86 2.60
N CYS A 238 1.05 -38.75 2.45
CA CYS A 238 1.69 -38.04 1.34
C CYS A 238 2.42 -38.99 0.39
N ILE A 239 2.19 -38.85 -0.90
CA ILE A 239 3.02 -39.45 -1.95
C ILE A 239 4.00 -38.40 -2.45
N ILE A 240 5.27 -38.75 -2.48
CA ILE A 240 6.35 -37.85 -2.86
C ILE A 240 7.13 -38.40 -4.04
N THR A 241 7.56 -37.50 -4.92
CA THR A 241 8.40 -37.83 -6.06
C THR A 241 9.47 -36.77 -6.28
N GLY A 242 10.62 -37.22 -6.79
CA GLY A 242 11.80 -36.39 -6.87
C GLY A 242 12.79 -36.81 -7.95
N ARG A 243 13.98 -36.23 -7.87
CA ARG A 243 15.11 -36.59 -8.72
C ARG A 243 15.53 -38.04 -8.48
N GLY A 244 16.11 -38.68 -9.50
CA GLY A 244 16.60 -40.06 -9.38
C GLY A 244 15.49 -41.11 -9.37
N GLY A 245 14.25 -40.73 -9.70
CA GLY A 245 13.11 -41.65 -9.74
C GLY A 245 12.56 -42.00 -8.35
N ILE A 246 12.78 -41.15 -7.34
CA ILE A 246 12.15 -41.31 -6.04
C ILE A 246 10.64 -41.35 -6.24
N LEU A 247 10.00 -42.41 -5.75
CA LEU A 247 8.56 -42.51 -5.58
C LEU A 247 8.28 -43.25 -4.28
N GLN A 248 7.84 -42.49 -3.26
CA GLN A 248 7.61 -42.98 -1.91
C GLN A 248 6.24 -42.52 -1.41
N ALA A 249 5.62 -43.30 -0.53
CA ALA A 249 4.55 -42.81 0.33
C ALA A 249 5.07 -42.69 1.75
N ILE A 250 4.69 -41.59 2.41
CA ILE A 250 5.02 -41.25 3.78
C ILE A 250 3.75 -40.99 4.57
N ASP A 251 3.77 -41.37 5.84
CA ASP A 251 2.70 -41.13 6.79
C ASP A 251 2.59 -39.62 7.05
N GLY A 252 1.37 -39.07 6.97
CA GLY A 252 1.14 -37.65 7.20
C GLY A 252 1.43 -37.21 8.64
N ARG A 253 1.24 -38.12 9.61
CA ARG A 253 1.33 -37.86 11.05
C ARG A 253 2.75 -37.65 11.53
N ASP A 254 3.66 -38.51 11.09
CA ASP A 254 5.03 -38.57 11.60
C ASP A 254 6.12 -38.59 10.53
N GLY A 255 5.73 -38.55 9.25
CA GLY A 255 6.64 -38.51 8.11
C GLY A 255 7.35 -39.84 7.85
N LYS A 256 6.98 -40.95 8.51
CA LYS A 256 7.65 -42.24 8.27
C LYS A 256 7.29 -42.81 6.91
N THR A 257 8.24 -43.51 6.30
CA THR A 257 8.00 -44.25 5.06
C THR A 257 6.96 -45.36 5.26
N LEU A 258 5.88 -45.30 4.47
CA LEU A 258 4.89 -46.38 4.34
C LEU A 258 5.36 -47.41 3.31
N TRP A 259 5.81 -46.95 2.14
CA TRP A 259 6.42 -47.76 1.10
C TRP A 259 7.29 -46.92 0.17
N GLU A 260 8.21 -47.58 -0.52
CA GLU A 260 9.12 -46.98 -1.50
C GLU A 260 9.23 -47.90 -2.72
N LEU A 261 9.19 -47.31 -3.92
CA LEU A 261 9.60 -48.05 -5.11
C LEU A 261 11.13 -48.02 -5.23
N PRO A 262 11.78 -49.18 -5.45
CA PRO A 262 13.22 -49.21 -5.65
C PRO A 262 13.57 -48.41 -6.90
N ALA A 263 14.56 -47.53 -6.79
CA ALA A 263 15.13 -46.85 -7.94
C ALA A 263 15.65 -47.92 -8.91
N GLN A 264 15.03 -48.04 -10.09
CA GLN A 264 15.55 -48.92 -11.13
C GLN A 264 16.90 -48.35 -11.57
N GLN A 265 17.98 -49.01 -11.14
CA GLN A 265 19.30 -48.83 -11.73
C GLN A 265 19.20 -49.33 -13.17
N TYR A 266 18.94 -48.43 -14.11
CA TYR A 266 19.22 -48.68 -15.51
C TYR A 266 20.73 -48.73 -15.65
N SER A 267 21.33 -49.90 -15.38
CA SER A 267 22.69 -50.16 -15.83
C SER A 267 22.69 -50.06 -17.35
N ILE A 268 23.43 -49.10 -17.87
CA ILE A 268 23.80 -49.11 -19.28
C ILE A 268 24.69 -50.34 -19.40
N ALA A 269 24.16 -51.41 -20.00
CA ALA A 269 24.95 -52.57 -20.36
C ALA A 269 26.02 -52.10 -21.36
N GLU A 270 27.28 -52.10 -20.95
CA GLU A 270 28.45 -52.05 -21.84
C GLU A 270 28.64 -53.39 -22.55
#